data_AF-A0A832EZA5-F1
#
_entry.id   AF-A0A832EZA5-F1
#
_cell.length_a   1.000
_cell.length_b   1.000
_cell.length_c   1.000
_cell.angle_alpha   90.00
_cell.angle_beta   90.00
_cell.angle_gamma   90.00
#
_symmetry.space_group_name_H-M   'P 1'
#
loop_
_entity.id
_entity.type
_entity.pdbx_description
1 polymer ?
#
loop_
_entity_poly.entity_id
_entity_poly.type
_entity_poly.pdbx_seq_one_letter_code
_entity_poly.pdbx_strand_id
1 'polypeptide(L)'
;MSEERMFIEALRRKFKEAPEERYTKFYIYDGWKQSKRKREFVEIAQKIAKERGVPFYNPDLHLGGIPLGQRVLMPYRISGTDIYCEGDDLHFINNAAMQQMWHDIRRTVIVGLDAAHMVLTKRLGKEVTPETINHYLEVLNHALPGAAVVQEHMVETHPGLVADSYVKVFTGDDELADEIDDKFLIDINKEFPKDHAEQLKAAIGKRLYQVCRMPTIVAMTCDGATMSRWAAMQISMSMINAYKLMAGEAAVAEFAFAAKHAELIEMGTLMPWRRARGPNEPGGIPLGYIADICQASRVKPEDPVWVALEVISMSAVLYDQFWFGSYMSGGVGFTQYATCTYTDNILDDFCYYGADYVKKKYGGFAKVKPSWDIIKDIATEVTIYGLEQYEKYPALMETHFGGSQRAAVVAAAAGVSVALATGHATAGVNGWYLSQLLHKEEMGRLGFYGYDCQDQCGSTNSFSWRSDEGLVFNLRGVNYPNYAMNVGHQSAYGGIISAAHGGRGDAWTTNPLIKVAFADRDLKFDFTHPRL
;
A
#
# COMPACT_ATOMS: atom_id res chain seq x y z
N MET A 1 27.80 15.41 19.46
CA MET A 1 27.12 16.44 18.64
C MET A 1 25.74 15.88 18.37
N SER A 2 24.66 16.52 18.83
CA SER A 2 23.32 16.03 18.49
C SER A 2 23.10 16.34 17.01
N GLU A 3 22.94 15.31 16.18
CA GLU A 3 22.47 15.48 14.81
C GLU A 3 21.13 16.24 14.85
N GLU A 4 20.98 17.22 13.96
CA GLU A 4 19.75 18.00 13.82
C GLU A 4 18.59 17.05 13.47
N ARG A 5 17.42 17.19 14.13
CA ARG A 5 16.27 16.30 13.89
C ARG A 5 15.83 16.37 12.43
N MET A 6 15.40 15.23 11.87
CA MET A 6 15.16 15.12 10.42
C MET A 6 14.03 16.04 9.92
N PHE A 7 13.12 16.44 10.81
CA PHE A 7 11.96 17.27 10.49
C PHE A 7 12.22 18.79 10.57
N ILE A 8 13.36 19.24 11.10
CA ILE A 8 13.60 20.67 11.39
C ILE A 8 13.56 21.52 10.13
N GLU A 9 14.13 21.03 9.03
CA GLU A 9 14.10 21.73 7.74
C GLU A 9 12.66 21.91 7.23
N ALA A 10 11.80 20.90 7.39
CA ALA A 10 10.39 20.99 7.01
C ALA A 10 9.65 22.04 7.85
N LEU A 11 9.90 22.08 9.16
CA LEU A 11 9.29 23.07 10.06
C LEU A 11 9.74 24.50 9.75
N ARG A 12 11.05 24.72 9.52
CA ARG A 12 11.59 26.04 9.14
C ARG A 12 11.05 26.56 7.81
N ARG A 13 10.59 25.67 6.92
CA ARG A 13 9.96 26.06 5.64
C ARG A 13 8.47 26.33 5.77
N LYS A 14 7.79 25.71 6.75
CA LYS A 14 6.36 25.94 7.02
C LYS A 14 6.11 27.25 7.75
N PHE A 15 6.94 27.57 8.73
CA PHE A 15 6.73 28.70 9.65
C PHE A 15 7.85 29.72 9.57
N LYS A 16 7.54 30.98 9.91
CA LYS A 16 8.54 32.05 9.95
C LYS A 16 9.33 31.99 11.25
N GLU A 17 8.68 31.55 12.31
CA GLU A 17 9.20 31.38 13.65
C GLU A 17 10.17 30.19 13.72
N ALA A 18 11.07 30.21 14.71
CA ALA A 18 11.87 29.04 15.02
C ALA A 18 10.97 27.89 15.48
N PRO A 19 11.29 26.61 15.18
CA PRO A 19 10.45 25.48 15.53
C PRO A 19 10.07 25.35 17.02
N GLU A 20 10.90 25.90 17.91
CA GLU A 20 10.75 25.92 19.37
C GLU A 20 9.88 27.08 19.88
N GLU A 21 9.60 28.08 19.04
CA GLU A 21 8.86 29.28 19.43
C GLU A 21 7.40 28.94 19.78
N ARG A 22 6.90 29.49 20.88
CA ARG A 22 5.59 29.13 21.45
C ARG A 22 4.46 30.04 20.98
N TYR A 23 4.79 31.18 20.41
CA TYR A 23 3.82 32.20 20.02
C TYR A 23 3.95 32.55 18.55
N THR A 24 2.82 32.61 17.86
CA THR A 24 2.72 33.09 16.47
C THR A 24 1.53 34.03 16.32
N LYS A 25 1.31 34.55 15.11
CA LYS A 25 0.19 35.43 14.75
C LYS A 25 -0.77 34.70 13.83
N PHE A 26 -2.06 34.82 14.14
CA PHE A 26 -3.17 34.30 13.36
C PHE A 26 -4.01 35.44 12.79
N TYR A 27 -4.92 35.14 11.85
CA TYR A 27 -5.88 36.06 11.24
C TYR A 27 -5.27 37.17 10.37
N ILE A 28 -3.98 37.03 10.00
CA ILE A 28 -3.23 38.02 9.20
C ILE A 28 -2.92 37.55 7.78
N TYR A 29 -3.47 36.41 7.35
CA TYR A 29 -3.09 35.74 6.10
C TYR A 29 -4.10 35.91 4.94
N ASP A 30 -5.11 36.77 5.09
CA ASP A 30 -6.16 37.00 4.07
C ASP A 30 -6.86 35.69 3.60
N GLY A 31 -7.04 34.75 4.53
CA GLY A 31 -7.79 33.52 4.33
C GLY A 31 -7.19 32.62 3.24
N TRP A 32 -8.04 32.15 2.32
CA TRP A 32 -7.65 31.24 1.23
C TRP A 32 -6.72 31.90 0.22
N LYS A 33 -6.68 33.23 0.16
CA LYS A 33 -5.87 33.96 -0.81
C LYS A 33 -4.38 33.85 -0.55
N GLN A 34 -3.93 33.39 0.62
CA GLN A 34 -2.50 33.06 0.83
C GLN A 34 -2.04 31.89 -0.03
N SER A 35 -2.94 30.94 -0.34
CA SER A 35 -2.62 29.70 -1.04
C SER A 35 -2.71 29.90 -2.55
N LYS A 36 -1.72 29.38 -3.29
CA LYS A 36 -1.77 29.38 -4.76
C LYS A 36 -2.86 28.42 -5.23
N ARG A 37 -2.92 27.23 -4.66
CA ARG A 37 -3.89 26.21 -5.05
C ARG A 37 -5.33 26.61 -4.78
N LYS A 38 -5.63 27.22 -3.62
CA LYS A 38 -6.99 27.69 -3.32
C LYS A 38 -7.43 28.81 -4.25
N ARG A 39 -6.52 29.72 -4.67
CA ARG A 39 -6.85 30.76 -5.65
C ARG A 39 -7.23 30.18 -7.01
N GLU A 40 -6.48 29.19 -7.48
CA GLU A 40 -6.80 28.44 -8.70
C GLU A 40 -8.18 27.77 -8.60
N PHE A 41 -8.49 27.11 -7.47
CA PHE A 41 -9.79 26.48 -7.25
C PHE A 41 -10.95 27.47 -7.36
N VAL A 42 -10.81 28.66 -6.77
CA VAL A 42 -11.84 29.71 -6.87
C VAL A 42 -12.03 30.17 -8.32
N GLU A 43 -10.95 30.41 -9.06
CA GLU A 43 -11.02 30.87 -10.44
C GLU A 43 -11.74 29.84 -11.35
N ILE A 44 -11.34 28.57 -11.25
CA ILE A 44 -11.96 27.48 -12.02
C ILE A 44 -13.43 27.34 -11.61
N ALA A 45 -13.72 27.40 -10.30
CA ALA A 45 -15.07 27.22 -9.81
C ALA A 45 -16.05 28.29 -10.30
N GLN A 46 -15.59 29.54 -10.42
CA GLN A 46 -16.40 30.63 -10.97
C GLN A 46 -16.77 30.39 -12.45
N LYS A 47 -15.82 29.88 -13.25
CA LYS A 47 -16.07 29.53 -14.66
C LYS A 47 -17.12 28.42 -14.76
N ILE A 48 -16.94 27.33 -13.99
CA ILE A 48 -17.86 26.19 -13.96
C ILE A 48 -19.27 26.61 -13.49
N ALA A 49 -19.35 27.40 -12.41
CA ALA A 49 -20.64 27.86 -11.88
C ALA A 49 -21.41 28.70 -12.92
N LYS A 50 -20.71 29.55 -13.68
CA LYS A 50 -21.28 30.35 -14.77
C LYS A 50 -21.74 29.47 -15.94
N GLU A 51 -20.91 28.52 -16.37
CA GLU A 51 -21.21 27.64 -17.51
C GLU A 51 -22.41 26.73 -17.26
N ARG A 52 -22.51 26.14 -16.07
CA ARG A 52 -23.57 25.17 -15.75
C ARG A 52 -24.82 25.79 -15.09
N GLY A 53 -24.75 27.06 -14.67
CA GLY A 53 -25.85 27.77 -14.00
C GLY A 53 -26.20 27.27 -12.59
N VAL A 54 -25.32 26.51 -11.94
CA VAL A 54 -25.53 25.94 -10.59
C VAL A 54 -24.35 26.31 -9.69
N PRO A 55 -24.57 26.83 -8.46
CA PRO A 55 -23.50 27.16 -7.51
C PRO A 55 -22.48 26.04 -7.37
N PHE A 56 -21.20 26.39 -7.25
CA PHE A 56 -20.10 25.44 -7.13
C PHE A 56 -19.18 25.85 -5.97
N TYR A 57 -17.94 25.34 -5.92
CA TYR A 57 -16.98 25.62 -4.85
C TYR A 57 -16.90 27.14 -4.56
N ASN A 58 -17.24 27.51 -3.33
CA ASN A 58 -17.23 28.90 -2.87
C ASN A 58 -16.66 28.93 -1.44
N PRO A 59 -15.46 29.52 -1.23
CA PRO A 59 -14.84 29.57 0.08
C PRO A 59 -15.61 30.45 1.09
N ASP A 60 -16.48 31.34 0.63
CA ASP A 60 -17.30 32.21 1.49
C ASP A 60 -18.43 31.44 2.18
N LEU A 61 -18.69 30.19 1.79
CA LEU A 61 -19.66 29.32 2.45
C LEU A 61 -19.06 28.50 3.60
N HIS A 62 -17.74 28.55 3.80
CA HIS A 62 -17.10 27.82 4.89
C HIS A 62 -17.55 28.38 6.25
N LEU A 63 -18.01 27.51 7.16
CA LEU A 63 -18.44 27.85 8.53
C LEU A 63 -19.31 29.13 8.63
N GLY A 64 -20.28 29.28 7.74
CA GLY A 64 -21.20 30.41 7.76
C GLY A 64 -20.56 31.77 7.41
N GLY A 65 -19.48 31.77 6.62
CA GLY A 65 -18.83 33.00 6.15
C GLY A 65 -17.37 33.15 6.55
N ILE A 66 -16.82 32.23 7.37
CA ILE A 66 -15.44 32.28 7.83
C ILE A 66 -14.59 31.46 6.85
N PRO A 67 -13.75 32.09 5.99
CA PRO A 67 -12.97 31.35 5.02
C PRO A 67 -11.83 30.56 5.69
N LEU A 68 -11.40 29.48 5.04
CA LEU A 68 -10.15 28.77 5.38
C LEU A 68 -8.95 29.72 5.37
N GLY A 69 -7.87 29.36 6.07
CA GLY A 69 -6.61 30.12 6.07
C GLY A 69 -6.54 31.23 7.13
N GLN A 70 -7.23 31.06 8.26
CA GLN A 70 -7.04 31.93 9.43
C GLN A 70 -5.67 31.71 10.10
N ARG A 71 -5.05 30.56 9.86
CA ARG A 71 -3.64 30.25 10.15
C ARG A 71 -2.90 29.96 8.84
N VAL A 72 -1.60 29.70 8.93
CA VAL A 72 -0.78 29.29 7.78
C VAL A 72 -1.40 28.04 7.14
N LEU A 73 -1.61 28.09 5.82
CA LEU A 73 -1.90 26.90 5.02
C LEU A 73 -0.56 26.26 4.62
N MET A 74 -0.15 25.24 5.37
CA MET A 74 1.21 24.71 5.36
C MET A 74 1.53 23.93 4.07
N PRO A 75 2.75 24.09 3.50
CA PRO A 75 3.30 23.13 2.55
C PRO A 75 3.77 21.88 3.30
N TYR A 76 3.81 20.73 2.64
CA TYR A 76 4.33 19.46 3.17
C TYR A 76 5.53 19.02 2.35
N ARG A 77 6.63 18.66 3.03
CA ARG A 77 7.76 17.98 2.41
C ARG A 77 7.40 16.51 2.26
N ILE A 78 7.58 15.91 1.09
CA ILE A 78 7.46 14.46 0.98
C ILE A 78 8.68 13.82 1.65
N SER A 79 8.46 12.95 2.63
CA SER A 79 9.55 12.39 3.43
C SER A 79 10.59 11.69 2.54
N GLY A 80 11.87 11.85 2.86
CA GLY A 80 12.98 11.29 2.08
C GLY A 80 13.29 12.03 0.77
N THR A 81 12.61 13.15 0.48
CA THR A 81 12.81 13.95 -0.75
C THR A 81 12.93 15.44 -0.43
N ASP A 82 13.26 16.27 -1.42
CA ASP A 82 13.24 17.74 -1.30
C ASP A 82 11.98 18.38 -1.89
N ILE A 83 10.95 17.57 -2.18
CA ILE A 83 9.72 18.00 -2.84
C ILE A 83 8.77 18.58 -1.80
N TYR A 84 8.31 19.82 -2.02
CA TYR A 84 7.29 20.48 -1.22
C TYR A 84 6.03 20.73 -2.05
N CYS A 85 4.88 20.44 -1.48
CA CYS A 85 3.58 20.68 -2.12
C CYS A 85 2.55 21.20 -1.10
N GLU A 86 1.48 21.83 -1.58
CA GLU A 86 0.34 22.13 -0.71
C GLU A 86 -0.44 20.84 -0.42
N GLY A 87 -1.06 20.71 0.75
CA GLY A 87 -1.78 19.47 1.11
C GLY A 87 -2.91 19.09 0.14
N ASP A 88 -3.43 20.06 -0.61
CA ASP A 88 -4.39 19.82 -1.70
C ASP A 88 -3.84 18.94 -2.83
N ASP A 89 -2.54 19.01 -3.10
CA ASP A 89 -1.86 18.23 -4.15
C ASP A 89 -1.62 16.77 -3.72
N LEU A 90 -1.80 16.49 -2.43
CA LEU A 90 -1.73 15.16 -1.82
C LEU A 90 -3.10 14.51 -1.64
N HIS A 91 -4.17 15.20 -2.02
CA HIS A 91 -5.48 14.58 -2.12
C HIS A 91 -5.52 13.64 -3.32
N PHE A 92 -5.89 12.37 -3.12
CA PHE A 92 -5.81 11.34 -4.16
C PHE A 92 -6.51 11.71 -5.49
N ILE A 93 -7.62 12.47 -5.45
CA ILE A 93 -8.29 12.99 -6.66
C ILE A 93 -7.41 13.94 -7.48
N ASN A 94 -6.54 14.70 -6.83
CA ASN A 94 -5.63 15.66 -7.47
C ASN A 94 -4.26 15.06 -7.80
N ASN A 95 -4.04 13.79 -7.44
CA ASN A 95 -2.75 13.12 -7.56
C ASN A 95 -2.85 11.87 -8.43
N ALA A 96 -2.37 11.97 -9.66
CA ALA A 96 -2.43 10.87 -10.63
C ALA A 96 -1.56 9.67 -10.22
N ALA A 97 -0.44 9.89 -9.51
CA ALA A 97 0.42 8.80 -9.03
C ALA A 97 -0.31 7.95 -7.98
N MET A 98 -1.00 8.58 -7.03
CA MET A 98 -1.83 7.87 -6.04
C MET A 98 -2.96 7.06 -6.70
N GLN A 99 -3.60 7.61 -7.75
CA GLN A 99 -4.60 6.86 -8.53
C GLN A 99 -3.99 5.68 -9.26
N GLN A 100 -2.86 5.88 -9.93
CA GLN A 100 -2.21 4.82 -10.69
C GLN A 100 -1.67 3.71 -9.78
N MET A 101 -1.13 4.05 -8.60
CA MET A 101 -0.74 3.07 -7.57
C MET A 101 -1.90 2.14 -7.24
N TRP A 102 -3.08 2.70 -6.94
CA TRP A 102 -4.26 1.90 -6.67
C TRP A 102 -4.69 1.08 -7.89
N HIS A 103 -4.72 1.67 -9.08
CA HIS A 103 -5.15 0.98 -10.29
C HIS A 103 -4.22 -0.17 -10.67
N ASP A 104 -2.91 -0.02 -10.52
CA ASP A 104 -1.93 -1.08 -10.76
C ASP A 104 -2.11 -2.26 -9.79
N ILE A 105 -2.48 -1.99 -8.53
CA ILE A 105 -2.86 -3.04 -7.57
C ILE A 105 -4.18 -3.69 -8.00
N ARG A 106 -5.24 -2.90 -8.18
CA ARG A 106 -6.60 -3.38 -8.47
C ARG A 106 -6.64 -4.25 -9.73
N ARG A 107 -5.93 -3.83 -10.78
CA ARG A 107 -5.93 -4.47 -12.10
C ARG A 107 -5.01 -5.69 -12.22
N THR A 108 -4.38 -6.13 -11.14
CA THR A 108 -3.44 -7.27 -11.13
C THR A 108 -4.09 -8.52 -10.54
N VAL A 109 -3.89 -9.67 -11.19
CA VAL A 109 -4.14 -11.01 -10.62
C VAL A 109 -2.97 -11.94 -10.98
N ILE A 110 -2.74 -12.95 -10.16
CA ILE A 110 -1.75 -13.99 -10.43
C ILE A 110 -2.49 -15.30 -10.66
N VAL A 111 -2.10 -16.05 -11.69
CA VAL A 111 -2.69 -17.35 -12.02
C VAL A 111 -1.59 -18.38 -12.20
N GLY A 112 -1.68 -19.53 -11.54
CA GLY A 112 -0.77 -20.66 -11.76
C GLY A 112 -1.05 -21.37 -13.09
N LEU A 113 0.01 -21.80 -13.77
CA LEU A 113 -0.07 -22.50 -15.06
C LEU A 113 -0.01 -24.04 -14.92
N ASP A 114 0.46 -24.56 -13.78
CA ASP A 114 0.62 -26.00 -13.54
C ASP A 114 -0.67 -26.80 -13.79
N ALA A 115 -1.82 -26.36 -13.26
CA ALA A 115 -3.09 -27.06 -13.48
C ALA A 115 -3.51 -27.06 -14.95
N ALA A 116 -3.30 -25.95 -15.67
CA ALA A 116 -3.59 -25.89 -17.10
C ALA A 116 -2.65 -26.82 -17.90
N HIS A 117 -1.35 -26.82 -17.57
CA HIS A 117 -0.39 -27.73 -18.18
C HIS A 117 -0.71 -29.21 -17.89
N MET A 118 -1.23 -29.52 -16.70
CA MET A 118 -1.73 -30.86 -16.38
C MET A 118 -2.94 -31.26 -17.22
N VAL A 119 -3.89 -30.35 -17.47
CA VAL A 119 -5.04 -30.62 -18.35
C VAL A 119 -4.55 -30.90 -19.78
N LEU A 120 -3.63 -30.10 -20.30
CA LEU A 120 -3.03 -30.30 -21.62
C LEU A 120 -2.35 -31.67 -21.75
N THR A 121 -1.47 -32.00 -20.80
CA THR A 121 -0.65 -33.21 -20.85
C THR A 121 -1.44 -34.48 -20.54
N LYS A 122 -2.30 -34.48 -19.51
CA LYS A 122 -3.02 -35.69 -19.07
C LYS A 122 -4.33 -35.93 -19.81
N ARG A 123 -5.11 -34.89 -20.07
CA ARG A 123 -6.45 -35.03 -20.67
C ARG A 123 -6.39 -34.96 -22.19
N LEU A 124 -5.56 -34.07 -22.73
CA LEU A 124 -5.52 -33.77 -24.17
C LEU A 124 -4.32 -34.41 -24.87
N GLY A 125 -3.37 -35.00 -24.13
CA GLY A 125 -2.17 -35.63 -24.69
C GLY A 125 -1.26 -34.65 -25.44
N LYS A 126 -1.32 -33.36 -25.09
CA LYS A 126 -0.51 -32.29 -25.69
C LYS A 126 0.78 -32.13 -24.89
N GLU A 127 1.89 -31.97 -25.59
CA GLU A 127 3.17 -31.64 -24.97
C GLU A 127 3.20 -30.17 -24.57
N VAL A 128 3.87 -29.88 -23.44
CA VAL A 128 4.13 -28.52 -22.96
C VAL A 128 5.64 -28.37 -22.82
N THR A 129 6.22 -27.55 -23.68
CA THR A 129 7.64 -27.19 -23.71
C THR A 129 7.81 -25.68 -23.55
N PRO A 130 9.02 -25.18 -23.26
CA PRO A 130 9.28 -23.74 -23.21
C PRO A 130 8.93 -23.01 -24.52
N GLU A 131 9.13 -23.65 -25.68
CA GLU A 131 8.67 -23.12 -26.97
C GLU A 131 7.14 -22.92 -27.02
N THR A 132 6.36 -23.92 -26.58
CA THR A 132 4.89 -23.80 -26.53
C THR A 132 4.42 -22.78 -25.51
N ILE A 133 5.14 -22.61 -24.40
CA ILE A 133 4.84 -21.59 -23.37
C ILE A 133 5.11 -20.20 -23.94
N ASN A 134 6.25 -19.98 -24.61
CA ASN A 134 6.57 -18.71 -25.26
C ASN A 134 5.52 -18.35 -26.32
N HIS A 135 5.09 -19.31 -27.14
CA HIS A 135 4.01 -19.09 -28.09
C HIS A 135 2.68 -18.73 -27.40
N TYR A 136 2.31 -19.44 -26.32
CA TYR A 136 1.14 -19.10 -25.52
C TYR A 136 1.21 -17.67 -24.95
N LEU A 137 2.38 -17.23 -24.48
CA LEU A 137 2.57 -15.89 -23.92
C LEU A 137 2.49 -14.79 -24.98
N GLU A 138 2.93 -15.06 -26.22
CA GLU A 138 2.70 -14.17 -27.35
C GLU A 138 1.20 -14.03 -27.64
N VAL A 139 0.48 -15.15 -27.74
CA VAL A 139 -0.97 -15.16 -27.98
C VAL A 139 -1.73 -14.45 -26.84
N LEU A 140 -1.34 -14.69 -25.59
CA LEU A 140 -2.00 -14.08 -24.44
C LEU A 140 -1.71 -12.58 -24.33
N ASN A 141 -0.51 -12.12 -24.67
CA ASN A 141 -0.23 -10.67 -24.71
C ASN A 141 -1.03 -9.95 -25.82
N HIS A 142 -1.36 -10.63 -26.91
CA HIS A 142 -2.33 -10.12 -27.91
C HIS A 142 -3.76 -10.15 -27.36
N ALA A 143 -4.19 -11.27 -26.75
CA ALA A 143 -5.57 -11.44 -26.34
C ALA A 143 -5.95 -10.66 -25.07
N LEU A 144 -5.06 -10.57 -24.07
CA LEU A 144 -5.36 -10.01 -22.74
C LEU A 144 -5.89 -8.56 -22.79
N PRO A 145 -5.35 -7.65 -23.61
CA PRO A 145 -5.88 -6.29 -23.75
C PRO A 145 -7.29 -6.21 -24.38
N GLY A 146 -7.81 -7.31 -24.95
CA GLY A 146 -9.14 -7.40 -25.55
C GLY A 146 -9.17 -7.57 -27.07
N ALA A 147 -8.23 -8.36 -27.63
CA ALA A 147 -8.16 -8.69 -29.05
C ALA A 147 -8.54 -10.17 -29.31
N ALA A 148 -9.01 -10.46 -30.53
CA ALA A 148 -9.54 -11.76 -30.89
C ALA A 148 -8.47 -12.73 -31.40
N VAL A 149 -8.65 -14.03 -31.12
CA VAL A 149 -7.70 -15.10 -31.53
C VAL A 149 -8.37 -16.31 -32.19
N VAL A 150 -9.70 -16.33 -32.33
CA VAL A 150 -10.43 -17.49 -32.88
C VAL A 150 -11.58 -17.07 -33.81
N GLN A 151 -12.53 -16.29 -33.31
CA GLN A 151 -13.75 -15.99 -34.05
C GLN A 151 -13.50 -14.92 -35.13
N GLU A 152 -14.14 -15.10 -36.29
CA GLU A 152 -14.18 -14.11 -37.38
C GLU A 152 -15.10 -12.92 -37.02
N HIS A 153 -14.88 -11.76 -37.64
CA HIS A 153 -15.71 -10.56 -37.52
C HIS A 153 -15.85 -10.03 -36.07
N MET A 154 -14.81 -10.21 -35.25
CA MET A 154 -14.77 -9.65 -33.89
C MET A 154 -14.46 -8.15 -33.91
N VAL A 155 -14.97 -7.44 -32.91
CA VAL A 155 -14.56 -6.07 -32.58
C VAL A 155 -13.59 -6.11 -31.41
N GLU A 156 -12.63 -5.21 -31.40
CA GLU A 156 -11.48 -5.25 -30.50
C GLU A 156 -11.30 -3.92 -29.77
N THR A 157 -10.59 -3.95 -28.65
CA THR A 157 -10.20 -2.73 -27.93
C THR A 157 -9.13 -1.96 -28.73
N HIS A 158 -9.17 -0.63 -28.68
CA HIS A 158 -8.14 0.18 -29.34
C HIS A 158 -6.81 0.04 -28.56
N PRO A 159 -5.70 -0.45 -29.17
CA PRO A 159 -4.46 -0.72 -28.43
C PRO A 159 -3.90 0.47 -27.65
N GLY A 160 -4.03 1.69 -28.19
CA GLY A 160 -3.63 2.92 -27.49
C GLY A 160 -4.39 3.25 -26.19
N LEU A 161 -5.57 2.66 -25.97
CA LEU A 161 -6.34 2.82 -24.72
C LEU A 161 -6.04 1.75 -23.66
N VAL A 162 -5.39 0.66 -24.08
CA VAL A 162 -5.15 -0.54 -23.26
C VAL A 162 -3.66 -0.92 -23.23
N ALA A 163 -2.78 0.00 -23.60
CA ALA A 163 -1.34 -0.22 -23.74
C ALA A 163 -0.62 -0.55 -22.42
N ASP A 164 -1.28 -0.40 -21.28
CA ASP A 164 -0.79 -0.79 -19.97
C ASP A 164 -1.15 -2.24 -19.59
N SER A 165 -1.94 -2.93 -20.41
CA SER A 165 -2.35 -4.32 -20.21
C SER A 165 -1.34 -5.29 -20.82
N TYR A 166 -0.89 -6.27 -20.05
CA TYR A 166 0.06 -7.29 -20.51
C TYR A 166 0.11 -8.47 -19.52
N VAL A 167 0.76 -9.56 -19.94
CA VAL A 167 1.09 -10.70 -19.08
C VAL A 167 2.59 -10.96 -19.07
N LYS A 168 3.11 -11.23 -17.88
CA LYS A 168 4.44 -11.81 -17.67
C LYS A 168 4.34 -13.07 -16.83
N VAL A 169 5.41 -13.84 -16.75
CA VAL A 169 5.52 -15.05 -15.92
C VAL A 169 6.73 -14.99 -15.01
N PHE A 170 6.69 -15.78 -13.94
CA PHE A 170 7.86 -16.08 -13.13
C PHE A 170 7.79 -17.53 -12.65
N THR A 171 8.95 -18.09 -12.35
CA THR A 171 9.12 -19.45 -11.82
C THR A 171 10.34 -19.49 -10.91
N GLY A 172 10.36 -20.41 -9.94
CA GLY A 172 11.56 -20.74 -9.19
C GLY A 172 12.46 -21.78 -9.86
N ASP A 173 12.07 -22.28 -11.04
CA ASP A 173 12.88 -23.19 -11.85
C ASP A 173 13.78 -22.41 -12.81
N ASP A 174 15.05 -22.25 -12.47
CA ASP A 174 16.01 -21.45 -13.27
C ASP A 174 16.18 -22.02 -14.69
N GLU A 175 16.12 -23.35 -14.87
CA GLU A 175 16.23 -23.97 -16.20
C GLU A 175 15.07 -23.59 -17.11
N LEU A 176 13.85 -23.56 -16.56
CA LEU A 176 12.67 -23.09 -17.31
C LEU A 176 12.76 -21.58 -17.55
N ALA A 177 13.17 -20.80 -16.55
CA ALA A 177 13.29 -19.35 -16.68
C ALA A 177 14.25 -18.96 -17.81
N ASP A 178 15.38 -19.66 -17.95
CA ASP A 178 16.38 -19.42 -19.00
C ASP A 178 15.85 -19.71 -20.42
N GLU A 179 14.80 -20.52 -20.56
CA GLU A 179 14.18 -20.85 -21.85
C GLU A 179 12.93 -20.00 -22.17
N ILE A 180 12.41 -19.24 -21.21
CA ILE A 180 11.33 -18.27 -21.45
C ILE A 180 11.92 -17.00 -22.08
N ASP A 181 11.25 -16.45 -23.08
CA ASP A 181 11.64 -15.18 -23.69
C ASP A 181 11.66 -14.07 -22.62
N ASP A 182 12.80 -13.38 -22.50
CA ASP A 182 13.05 -12.30 -21.53
C ASP A 182 11.91 -11.26 -21.52
N LYS A 183 11.25 -11.00 -22.66
CA LYS A 183 10.15 -10.02 -22.74
C LYS A 183 8.92 -10.42 -21.91
N PHE A 184 8.79 -11.70 -21.57
CA PHE A 184 7.71 -12.23 -20.73
C PHE A 184 8.15 -12.59 -19.32
N LEU A 185 9.45 -12.56 -19.01
CA LEU A 185 9.95 -13.04 -17.74
C LEU A 185 10.05 -11.91 -16.70
N ILE A 186 9.48 -12.13 -15.51
CA ILE A 186 9.90 -11.43 -14.29
C ILE A 186 11.01 -12.29 -13.68
N ASP A 187 12.24 -11.92 -13.99
CA ASP A 187 13.43 -12.67 -13.58
C ASP A 187 13.76 -12.41 -12.11
N ILE A 188 13.50 -13.41 -11.26
CA ILE A 188 13.73 -13.34 -9.82
C ILE A 188 15.20 -13.08 -9.49
N ASN A 189 16.14 -13.64 -10.28
CA ASN A 189 17.58 -13.47 -10.03
C ASN A 189 18.06 -12.07 -10.41
N LYS A 190 17.44 -11.42 -11.40
CA LYS A 190 17.76 -10.04 -11.79
C LYS A 190 17.10 -9.00 -10.89
N GLU A 191 15.87 -9.25 -10.44
CA GLU A 191 15.09 -8.25 -9.72
C GLU A 191 15.34 -8.20 -8.21
N PHE A 192 15.88 -9.28 -7.63
CA PHE A 192 16.11 -9.39 -6.19
C PHE A 192 17.59 -9.60 -5.82
N PRO A 193 18.03 -9.09 -4.65
CA PRO A 193 19.30 -9.50 -4.06
C PRO A 193 19.40 -11.02 -3.94
N LYS A 194 20.61 -11.58 -4.06
CA LYS A 194 20.84 -13.03 -4.12
C LYS A 194 20.12 -13.81 -3.02
N ASP A 195 20.29 -13.42 -1.76
CA ASP A 195 19.68 -14.10 -0.63
C ASP A 195 18.14 -14.05 -0.70
N HIS A 196 17.57 -12.94 -1.20
CA HIS A 196 16.12 -12.82 -1.38
C HIS A 196 15.63 -13.68 -2.54
N ALA A 197 16.36 -13.70 -3.67
CA ALA A 197 16.06 -14.55 -4.81
C ALA A 197 16.04 -16.03 -4.40
N GLU A 198 17.04 -16.48 -3.62
CA GLU A 198 17.09 -17.86 -3.10
C GLU A 198 15.88 -18.19 -2.22
N GLN A 199 15.52 -17.31 -1.28
CA GLN A 199 14.32 -17.52 -0.44
C GLN A 199 13.04 -17.60 -1.29
N LEU A 200 12.87 -16.71 -2.26
CA LEU A 200 11.68 -16.65 -3.13
C LEU A 200 11.57 -17.90 -3.99
N LYS A 201 12.65 -18.30 -4.67
CA LYS A 201 12.66 -19.52 -5.50
C LYS A 201 12.39 -20.77 -4.67
N ALA A 202 12.95 -20.85 -3.46
CA ALA A 202 12.66 -21.96 -2.55
C ALA A 202 11.18 -22.03 -2.14
N ALA A 203 10.53 -20.89 -1.92
CA ALA A 203 9.12 -20.85 -1.55
C ALA A 203 8.16 -21.10 -2.73
N ILE A 204 8.53 -20.64 -3.93
CA ILE A 204 7.76 -20.83 -5.17
C ILE A 204 7.90 -22.25 -5.70
N GLY A 205 9.09 -22.84 -5.56
CA GLY A 205 9.45 -24.11 -6.15
C GLY A 205 9.47 -24.04 -7.68
N LYS A 206 9.30 -25.19 -8.35
CA LYS A 206 9.33 -25.29 -9.82
C LYS A 206 8.02 -24.89 -10.51
N ARG A 207 7.13 -24.19 -9.79
CA ARG A 207 5.81 -23.82 -10.30
C ARG A 207 5.92 -22.58 -11.18
N LEU A 208 5.07 -22.52 -12.21
CA LEU A 208 5.02 -21.39 -13.14
C LEU A 208 3.77 -20.56 -12.88
N TYR A 209 3.96 -19.27 -12.67
CA TYR A 209 2.87 -18.32 -12.43
C TYR A 209 2.87 -17.23 -13.49
N GLN A 210 1.68 -16.86 -13.94
CA GLN A 210 1.47 -15.69 -14.79
C GLN A 210 0.88 -14.53 -13.99
N VAL A 211 1.41 -13.34 -14.22
CA VAL A 211 0.93 -12.06 -13.66
C VAL A 211 0.16 -11.35 -14.75
N CYS A 212 -1.17 -11.38 -14.64
CA CYS A 212 -2.06 -10.72 -15.58
C CYS A 212 -2.37 -9.32 -15.09
N ARG A 213 -2.08 -8.32 -15.91
CA ARG A 213 -2.49 -6.95 -15.65
C ARG A 213 -3.49 -6.51 -16.69
N MET A 214 -4.70 -6.26 -16.23
CA MET A 214 -5.81 -5.80 -17.06
C MET A 214 -5.64 -4.31 -17.39
N PRO A 215 -6.32 -3.78 -18.41
CA PRO A 215 -6.23 -2.36 -18.73
C PRO A 215 -6.72 -1.47 -17.59
N THR A 216 -6.00 -0.39 -17.28
CA THR A 216 -6.41 0.58 -16.25
C THR A 216 -7.79 1.16 -16.54
N ILE A 217 -8.12 1.42 -17.81
CA ILE A 217 -9.44 1.92 -18.21
C ILE A 217 -10.58 0.95 -17.85
N VAL A 218 -10.34 -0.36 -17.91
CA VAL A 218 -11.30 -1.38 -17.46
C VAL A 218 -11.41 -1.35 -15.94
N ALA A 219 -10.28 -1.22 -15.23
CA ALA A 219 -10.30 -1.09 -13.78
C ALA A 219 -11.07 0.14 -13.29
N MET A 220 -10.99 1.25 -14.02
CA MET A 220 -11.74 2.48 -13.73
C MET A 220 -13.23 2.38 -14.09
N THR A 221 -13.56 1.67 -15.17
CA THR A 221 -14.95 1.57 -15.67
C THR A 221 -15.76 0.51 -14.90
N CYS A 222 -15.08 -0.53 -14.42
CA CYS A 222 -15.70 -1.65 -13.71
C CYS A 222 -15.24 -1.66 -12.23
N ASP A 223 -14.87 -2.83 -11.70
CA ASP A 223 -14.47 -3.03 -10.31
C ASP A 223 -13.36 -4.09 -10.18
N GLY A 224 -12.77 -4.23 -9.00
CA GLY A 224 -11.78 -5.25 -8.68
C GLY A 224 -12.20 -6.67 -9.08
N ALA A 225 -13.48 -7.01 -8.91
CA ALA A 225 -14.00 -8.34 -9.20
C ALA A 225 -13.98 -8.68 -10.70
N THR A 226 -13.89 -7.68 -11.57
CA THR A 226 -13.77 -7.86 -13.01
C THR A 226 -12.45 -8.54 -13.40
N MET A 227 -11.40 -8.37 -12.59
CA MET A 227 -10.02 -8.66 -12.96
C MET A 227 -9.74 -10.14 -13.18
N SER A 228 -10.08 -10.98 -12.21
CA SER A 228 -9.90 -12.42 -12.32
C SER A 228 -10.76 -13.03 -13.42
N ARG A 229 -11.95 -12.47 -13.65
CA ARG A 229 -12.85 -12.89 -14.74
C ARG A 229 -12.23 -12.56 -16.10
N TRP A 230 -11.82 -11.31 -16.29
CA TRP A 230 -11.20 -10.84 -17.52
C TRP A 230 -9.96 -11.67 -17.87
N ALA A 231 -9.04 -11.83 -16.90
CA ALA A 231 -7.85 -12.65 -17.08
C ALA A 231 -8.20 -14.08 -17.53
N ALA A 232 -9.14 -14.74 -16.83
CA ALA A 232 -9.50 -16.10 -17.15
C ALA A 232 -10.13 -16.27 -18.54
N MET A 233 -10.92 -15.29 -19.02
CA MET A 233 -11.46 -15.33 -20.38
C MET A 233 -10.33 -15.34 -21.42
N GLN A 234 -9.39 -14.40 -21.29
CA GLN A 234 -8.30 -14.27 -22.26
C GLN A 234 -7.29 -15.42 -22.15
N ILE A 235 -7.04 -15.95 -20.94
CA ILE A 235 -6.26 -17.18 -20.72
C ILE A 235 -6.88 -18.35 -21.48
N SER A 236 -8.20 -18.54 -21.33
CA SER A 236 -8.90 -19.67 -21.95
C SER A 236 -8.87 -19.59 -23.47
N MET A 237 -9.09 -18.39 -24.03
CA MET A 237 -8.98 -18.14 -25.48
C MET A 237 -7.56 -18.37 -26.01
N SER A 238 -6.55 -17.99 -25.23
CA SER A 238 -5.14 -18.17 -25.60
C SER A 238 -4.74 -19.63 -25.53
N MET A 239 -5.23 -20.40 -24.54
CA MET A 239 -5.05 -21.85 -24.48
C MET A 239 -5.66 -22.55 -25.68
N ILE A 240 -6.86 -22.14 -26.11
CA ILE A 240 -7.52 -22.67 -27.31
C ILE A 240 -6.66 -22.45 -28.56
N ASN A 241 -6.19 -21.22 -28.76
CA ASN A 241 -5.42 -20.86 -29.94
C ASN A 241 -4.02 -21.52 -29.93
N ALA A 242 -3.23 -21.30 -28.88
CA ALA A 242 -1.83 -21.71 -28.81
C ALA A 242 -1.65 -23.24 -28.86
N TYR A 243 -2.55 -24.00 -28.22
CA TYR A 243 -2.48 -25.46 -28.18
C TYR A 243 -3.38 -26.15 -29.22
N LYS A 244 -4.03 -25.38 -30.10
CA LYS A 244 -4.89 -25.86 -31.19
C LYS A 244 -5.98 -26.79 -30.66
N LEU A 245 -6.77 -26.29 -29.72
CA LEU A 245 -7.86 -27.02 -29.08
C LEU A 245 -9.18 -26.74 -29.79
N MET A 246 -10.19 -27.57 -29.53
CA MET A 246 -11.54 -27.26 -30.01
C MET A 246 -12.08 -26.05 -29.23
N ALA A 247 -12.51 -25.03 -29.95
CA ALA A 247 -13.03 -23.78 -29.37
C ALA A 247 -14.40 -24.00 -28.71
N GLY A 248 -14.40 -24.56 -27.50
CA GLY A 248 -15.59 -24.86 -26.71
C GLY A 248 -15.80 -26.34 -26.36
N GLU A 249 -14.73 -27.12 -26.15
CA GLU A 249 -14.85 -28.49 -25.62
C GLU A 249 -14.80 -28.55 -24.08
N ALA A 250 -15.12 -29.72 -23.52
CA ALA A 250 -15.22 -29.91 -22.06
C ALA A 250 -13.92 -29.61 -21.30
N ALA A 251 -12.74 -29.80 -21.90
CA ALA A 251 -11.46 -29.46 -21.30
C ALA A 251 -11.29 -27.94 -21.08
N VAL A 252 -11.95 -27.10 -21.90
CA VAL A 252 -11.90 -25.63 -21.76
C VAL A 252 -12.51 -25.18 -20.42
N ALA A 253 -13.54 -25.89 -19.94
CA ALA A 253 -14.14 -25.60 -18.64
C ALA A 253 -13.16 -25.82 -17.48
N GLU A 254 -12.19 -26.73 -17.61
CA GLU A 254 -11.16 -26.96 -16.59
C GLU A 254 -10.12 -25.84 -16.58
N PHE A 255 -9.73 -25.30 -17.74
CA PHE A 255 -8.91 -24.08 -17.80
C PHE A 255 -9.63 -22.89 -17.14
N ALA A 256 -10.93 -22.73 -17.42
CA ALA A 256 -11.74 -21.68 -16.81
C ALA A 256 -11.82 -21.83 -15.27
N PHE A 257 -12.00 -23.05 -14.76
CA PHE A 257 -12.00 -23.31 -13.31
C PHE A 257 -10.63 -23.07 -12.68
N ALA A 258 -9.55 -23.52 -13.32
CA ALA A 258 -8.19 -23.28 -12.86
C ALA A 258 -7.90 -21.78 -12.76
N ALA A 259 -8.17 -21.03 -13.84
CA ALA A 259 -7.86 -19.60 -13.93
C ALA A 259 -8.75 -18.70 -13.06
N LYS A 260 -9.97 -19.16 -12.69
CA LYS A 260 -10.91 -18.37 -11.87
C LYS A 260 -10.92 -18.77 -10.40
N HIS A 261 -10.39 -19.94 -10.05
CA HIS A 261 -10.54 -20.51 -8.72
C HIS A 261 -9.30 -21.28 -8.26
N ALA A 262 -8.97 -22.40 -8.92
CA ALA A 262 -8.03 -23.37 -8.33
C ALA A 262 -6.58 -22.86 -8.24
N GLU A 263 -6.18 -21.99 -9.18
CA GLU A 263 -4.82 -21.46 -9.30
C GLU A 263 -4.79 -19.93 -9.23
N LEU A 264 -5.91 -19.30 -8.87
CA LEU A 264 -6.06 -17.85 -8.86
C LEU A 264 -5.61 -17.28 -7.51
N ILE A 265 -4.81 -16.22 -7.57
CA ILE A 265 -4.49 -15.35 -6.44
C ILE A 265 -4.95 -13.94 -6.76
N GLU A 266 -5.95 -13.52 -5.99
CA GLU A 266 -6.48 -12.16 -5.97
C GLU A 266 -5.72 -11.31 -4.95
N MET A 267 -5.63 -10.00 -5.19
CA MET A 267 -4.98 -9.05 -4.28
C MET A 267 -5.77 -8.88 -2.99
N GLY A 268 -7.10 -9.03 -3.06
CA GLY A 268 -7.97 -8.94 -1.90
C GLY A 268 -9.21 -9.79 -2.03
N THR A 269 -9.73 -10.28 -0.92
CA THR A 269 -10.92 -11.14 -0.88
C THR A 269 -12.22 -10.32 -0.85
N LEU A 270 -13.36 -10.97 -1.11
CA LEU A 270 -14.69 -10.35 -1.03
C LEU A 270 -15.01 -9.85 0.39
N MET A 271 -15.92 -8.88 0.49
CA MET A 271 -16.28 -8.25 1.76
C MET A 271 -17.69 -8.57 2.27
N PRO A 272 -17.93 -8.50 3.59
CA PRO A 272 -19.25 -8.67 4.19
C PRO A 272 -20.27 -7.63 3.75
N TRP A 273 -21.56 -7.99 3.81
CA TRP A 273 -22.69 -7.26 3.22
C TRP A 273 -22.77 -5.75 3.56
N ARG A 274 -22.52 -5.36 4.82
CA ARG A 274 -22.56 -3.95 5.26
C ARG A 274 -21.60 -3.06 4.45
N ARG A 275 -20.54 -3.67 3.92
CA ARG A 275 -19.49 -3.04 3.14
C ARG A 275 -19.21 -3.88 1.89
N ALA A 276 -20.27 -4.37 1.24
CA ALA A 276 -20.22 -5.34 0.15
C ALA A 276 -19.35 -4.86 -1.02
N ARG A 277 -18.30 -5.62 -1.30
CA ARG A 277 -17.41 -5.48 -2.46
C ARG A 277 -16.96 -6.87 -2.87
N GLY A 278 -16.73 -7.05 -4.16
CA GLY A 278 -16.10 -8.25 -4.67
C GLY A 278 -14.58 -8.27 -4.36
N PRO A 279 -13.86 -9.25 -4.92
CA PRO A 279 -12.41 -9.32 -4.78
C PRO A 279 -11.66 -8.13 -5.36
N ASN A 280 -10.36 -8.03 -5.09
CA ASN A 280 -9.45 -7.00 -5.59
C ASN A 280 -9.87 -5.55 -5.23
N GLU A 281 -10.62 -5.36 -4.15
CA GLU A 281 -10.88 -4.04 -3.56
C GLU A 281 -10.05 -3.85 -2.28
N PRO A 282 -9.72 -2.61 -1.87
CA PRO A 282 -8.76 -2.35 -0.78
C PRO A 282 -9.18 -3.03 0.53
N GLY A 283 -10.49 -3.09 0.73
CA GLY A 283 -11.16 -3.76 1.84
C GLY A 283 -10.75 -5.21 2.08
N GLY A 284 -10.41 -5.93 1.02
CA GLY A 284 -10.04 -7.34 1.05
C GLY A 284 -8.56 -7.63 1.12
N ILE A 285 -7.69 -6.61 1.00
CA ILE A 285 -6.24 -6.76 0.90
C ILE A 285 -5.64 -6.94 2.30
N PRO A 286 -4.99 -8.08 2.61
CA PRO A 286 -4.28 -8.29 3.86
C PRO A 286 -3.11 -7.31 4.03
N LEU A 287 -2.79 -6.94 5.27
CA LEU A 287 -1.73 -5.98 5.59
C LEU A 287 -0.33 -6.47 5.17
N GLY A 288 -0.08 -7.79 5.19
CA GLY A 288 1.17 -8.31 4.67
C GLY A 288 1.24 -8.28 3.14
N TYR A 289 0.09 -8.38 2.44
CA TYR A 289 0.10 -8.26 0.98
C TYR A 289 0.51 -6.85 0.56
N ILE A 290 0.08 -5.81 1.27
CA ILE A 290 0.52 -4.45 0.96
C ILE A 290 2.03 -4.26 1.18
N ALA A 291 2.61 -4.90 2.20
CA ALA A 291 4.07 -4.93 2.39
C ALA A 291 4.80 -5.74 1.29
N ASP A 292 4.15 -6.76 0.73
CA ASP A 292 4.70 -7.55 -0.38
C ASP A 292 4.61 -6.83 -1.73
N ILE A 293 3.53 -6.09 -1.96
CA ILE A 293 3.35 -5.21 -3.13
C ILE A 293 4.45 -4.15 -3.17
N CYS A 294 4.77 -3.54 -2.04
CA CYS A 294 5.85 -2.55 -1.95
C CYS A 294 7.19 -3.20 -2.28
N GLN A 295 7.98 -2.58 -3.16
CA GLN A 295 9.25 -3.10 -3.65
C GLN A 295 10.47 -2.42 -3.01
N ALA A 296 10.28 -1.60 -1.98
CA ALA A 296 11.40 -1.00 -1.25
C ALA A 296 12.38 -2.06 -0.70
N SER A 297 11.87 -3.21 -0.25
CA SER A 297 12.67 -4.28 0.37
C SER A 297 13.71 -4.92 -0.55
N ARG A 298 13.57 -4.81 -1.88
CA ARG A 298 14.57 -5.31 -2.84
C ARG A 298 15.58 -4.24 -3.26
N VAL A 299 15.35 -2.97 -2.93
CA VAL A 299 16.26 -1.86 -3.25
C VAL A 299 17.24 -1.61 -2.10
N LYS A 300 16.74 -1.50 -0.87
CA LYS A 300 17.57 -1.28 0.33
C LYS A 300 17.22 -2.27 1.45
N PRO A 301 17.42 -3.59 1.25
CA PRO A 301 17.14 -4.60 2.27
C PRO A 301 17.89 -4.35 3.60
N GLU A 302 19.04 -3.69 3.54
CA GLU A 302 19.89 -3.34 4.69
C GLU A 302 19.33 -2.23 5.57
N ASP A 303 18.34 -1.47 5.08
CA ASP A 303 17.65 -0.40 5.80
C ASP A 303 16.17 -0.75 6.03
N PRO A 304 15.87 -1.64 6.99
CA PRO A 304 14.50 -2.06 7.25
C PRO A 304 13.63 -0.94 7.84
N VAL A 305 14.23 0.17 8.28
CA VAL A 305 13.50 1.37 8.73
C VAL A 305 12.94 2.08 7.51
N TRP A 306 13.77 2.38 6.51
CA TRP A 306 13.34 2.98 5.26
C TRP A 306 12.29 2.12 4.54
N VAL A 307 12.52 0.80 4.47
CA VAL A 307 11.56 -0.14 3.86
C VAL A 307 10.20 -0.08 4.56
N ALA A 308 10.18 -0.09 5.90
CA ALA A 308 8.93 0.03 6.65
C ALA A 308 8.23 1.36 6.38
N LEU A 309 8.96 2.47 6.28
CA LEU A 309 8.40 3.80 5.98
C LEU A 309 7.79 3.89 4.57
N GLU A 310 8.39 3.25 3.57
CA GLU A 310 7.78 3.14 2.23
C GLU A 310 6.51 2.28 2.23
N VAL A 311 6.45 1.21 3.05
CA VAL A 311 5.21 0.44 3.20
C VAL A 311 4.14 1.28 3.91
N ILE A 312 4.51 2.10 4.90
CA ILE A 312 3.58 2.98 5.61
C ILE A 312 2.97 4.01 4.67
N SER A 313 3.76 4.65 3.79
CA SER A 313 3.24 5.64 2.85
C SER A 313 2.22 5.03 1.89
N MET A 314 2.54 3.87 1.30
CA MET A 314 1.65 3.16 0.39
C MET A 314 0.37 2.70 1.09
N SER A 315 0.49 2.20 2.32
CA SER A 315 -0.64 1.78 3.16
C SER A 315 -1.52 2.98 3.56
N ALA A 316 -0.94 4.16 3.82
CA ALA A 316 -1.68 5.38 4.12
C ALA A 316 -2.48 5.87 2.92
N VAL A 317 -1.91 5.86 1.72
CA VAL A 317 -2.64 6.21 0.50
C VAL A 317 -3.77 5.22 0.26
N LEU A 318 -3.50 3.92 0.31
CA LEU A 318 -4.50 2.90 0.01
C LEU A 318 -5.63 2.86 1.06
N TYR A 319 -5.30 2.77 2.35
CA TYR A 319 -6.30 2.54 3.38
C TYR A 319 -6.92 3.85 3.89
N ASP A 320 -6.14 4.89 4.15
CA ASP A 320 -6.70 6.12 4.72
C ASP A 320 -7.32 7.01 3.63
N GLN A 321 -6.66 7.20 2.48
CA GLN A 321 -7.20 8.08 1.42
C GLN A 321 -8.22 7.41 0.52
N PHE A 322 -7.88 6.26 -0.10
CA PHE A 322 -8.83 5.57 -0.98
C PHE A 322 -9.91 4.85 -0.18
N TRP A 323 -9.54 3.92 0.68
CA TRP A 323 -10.52 3.06 1.33
C TRP A 323 -11.43 3.81 2.30
N PHE A 324 -10.89 4.34 3.40
CA PHE A 324 -11.70 5.07 4.38
C PHE A 324 -12.15 6.44 3.86
N GLY A 325 -11.25 7.17 3.18
CA GLY A 325 -11.49 8.53 2.70
C GLY A 325 -12.43 8.63 1.51
N SER A 326 -12.64 7.54 0.76
CA SER A 326 -13.55 7.51 -0.39
C SER A 326 -14.53 6.35 -0.35
N TYR A 327 -14.08 5.11 -0.50
CA TYR A 327 -14.95 3.93 -0.63
C TYR A 327 -15.92 3.75 0.55
N MET A 328 -15.50 4.12 1.75
CA MET A 328 -16.28 3.99 2.99
C MET A 328 -16.84 5.31 3.52
N SER A 329 -16.55 6.44 2.86
CA SER A 329 -17.01 7.76 3.29
C SER A 329 -17.22 8.71 2.09
N GLY A 330 -16.17 9.39 1.63
CA GLY A 330 -16.22 10.34 0.52
C GLY A 330 -16.16 11.81 0.94
N GLY A 331 -16.19 12.71 -0.05
CA GLY A 331 -16.08 14.16 0.15
C GLY A 331 -14.64 14.65 0.20
N VAL A 332 -14.33 15.55 1.14
CA VAL A 332 -12.96 16.07 1.37
C VAL A 332 -12.00 14.95 1.79
N GLY A 333 -12.53 13.88 2.38
CA GLY A 333 -11.74 12.70 2.73
C GLY A 333 -10.70 12.96 3.82
N PHE A 334 -9.63 12.17 3.77
CA PHE A 334 -8.70 11.98 4.90
C PHE A 334 -7.23 12.19 4.54
N THR A 335 -6.95 13.08 3.57
CA THR A 335 -5.58 13.36 3.12
C THR A 335 -4.62 13.61 4.28
N GLN A 336 -4.95 14.49 5.20
CA GLN A 336 -4.02 14.85 6.29
C GLN A 336 -3.95 13.82 7.42
N TYR A 337 -4.92 12.89 7.52
CA TYR A 337 -4.74 11.71 8.38
C TYR A 337 -3.66 10.79 7.79
N ALA A 338 -3.58 10.70 6.46
CA ALA A 338 -2.58 9.91 5.76
C ALA A 338 -1.22 10.62 5.71
N THR A 339 -1.16 11.89 5.30
CA THR A 339 0.13 12.60 5.06
C THR A 339 1.03 12.63 6.28
N CYS A 340 0.47 12.69 7.50
CA CYS A 340 1.27 12.72 8.72
C CYS A 340 2.26 11.55 8.86
N THR A 341 2.03 10.43 8.17
CA THR A 341 2.92 9.26 8.20
C THR A 341 3.90 9.18 7.03
N TYR A 342 3.85 10.10 6.07
CA TYR A 342 4.77 10.13 4.91
C TYR A 342 5.26 11.52 4.52
N THR A 343 5.04 12.53 5.35
CA THR A 343 5.52 13.89 5.13
C THR A 343 6.39 14.40 6.27
N ASP A 344 7.23 15.38 5.93
CA ASP A 344 8.02 16.21 6.81
C ASP A 344 9.12 15.49 7.60
N ASN A 345 9.44 14.23 7.26
CA ASN A 345 10.42 13.39 7.96
C ASN A 345 10.14 13.22 9.48
N ILE A 346 8.90 13.43 9.92
CA ILE A 346 8.55 13.37 11.34
C ILE A 346 8.53 11.91 11.81
N LEU A 347 7.78 11.06 11.10
CA LEU A 347 7.76 9.63 11.40
C LEU A 347 9.13 8.99 11.15
N ASP A 348 9.84 9.43 10.11
CA ASP A 348 11.20 8.99 9.81
C ASP A 348 12.12 9.19 11.02
N ASP A 349 12.18 10.41 11.57
CA ASP A 349 12.99 10.72 12.76
C ASP A 349 12.69 9.79 13.94
N PHE A 350 11.40 9.53 14.19
CA PHE A 350 10.98 8.73 15.34
C PHE A 350 11.30 7.24 15.14
N CYS A 351 11.12 6.72 13.92
CA CYS A 351 11.48 5.35 13.57
C CYS A 351 12.99 5.13 13.62
N TYR A 352 13.80 6.07 13.12
CA TYR A 352 15.26 5.98 13.20
C TYR A 352 15.77 6.09 14.64
N TYR A 353 15.18 6.97 15.46
CA TYR A 353 15.48 7.02 16.89
C TYR A 353 15.26 5.65 17.57
N GLY A 354 14.10 5.04 17.33
CA GLY A 354 13.78 3.74 17.91
C GLY A 354 14.64 2.61 17.37
N ALA A 355 14.98 2.62 16.09
CA ALA A 355 15.92 1.68 15.49
C ALA A 355 17.33 1.79 16.12
N ASP A 356 17.81 3.01 16.36
CA ASP A 356 19.08 3.26 17.04
C ASP A 356 19.06 2.79 18.49
N TYR A 357 17.97 3.04 19.20
CA TYR A 357 17.78 2.52 20.56
C TYR A 357 17.86 0.99 20.58
N VAL A 358 17.19 0.33 19.63
CA VAL A 358 17.21 -1.12 19.48
C VAL A 358 18.62 -1.63 19.19
N LYS A 359 19.33 -1.03 18.22
CA LYS A 359 20.72 -1.41 17.90
C LYS A 359 21.63 -1.28 19.10
N LYS A 360 21.55 -0.16 19.84
CA LYS A 360 22.41 0.14 20.99
C LYS A 360 22.14 -0.79 22.18
N LYS A 361 20.87 -1.04 22.50
CA LYS A 361 20.49 -1.79 23.71
C LYS A 361 20.41 -3.30 23.50
N TYR A 362 19.99 -3.75 22.32
CA TYR A 362 19.69 -5.14 22.02
C TYR A 362 20.65 -5.79 21.02
N GLY A 363 21.68 -5.08 20.58
CA GLY A 363 22.77 -5.63 19.75
C GLY A 363 22.41 -5.84 18.27
N GLY A 364 21.29 -5.26 17.81
CA GLY A 364 20.86 -5.31 16.42
C GLY A 364 19.38 -5.70 16.26
N PHE A 365 18.96 -5.82 15.00
CA PHE A 365 17.60 -6.23 14.65
C PHE A 365 17.40 -7.75 14.73
N ALA A 366 16.18 -8.16 15.06
CA ALA A 366 15.75 -9.55 15.25
C ALA A 366 16.69 -10.38 16.17
N LYS A 367 17.30 -9.73 17.18
CA LYS A 367 18.23 -10.38 18.12
C LYS A 367 17.61 -10.79 19.45
N VAL A 368 16.38 -10.35 19.73
CA VAL A 368 15.70 -10.66 21.00
C VAL A 368 14.40 -11.41 20.76
N LYS A 369 14.08 -12.33 21.68
CA LYS A 369 12.80 -13.04 21.65
C LYS A 369 11.68 -12.10 22.11
N PRO A 370 10.49 -12.13 21.50
CA PRO A 370 9.33 -11.39 21.99
C PRO A 370 9.02 -11.69 23.46
N SER A 371 8.92 -10.65 24.28
CA SER A 371 8.38 -10.72 25.63
C SER A 371 7.71 -9.40 26.00
N TRP A 372 6.86 -9.40 27.02
CA TRP A 372 6.23 -8.17 27.51
C TRP A 372 7.27 -7.16 27.99
N ASP A 373 8.36 -7.59 28.64
CA ASP A 373 9.39 -6.67 29.11
C ASP A 373 10.07 -5.92 27.96
N ILE A 374 10.36 -6.62 26.85
CA ILE A 374 10.93 -6.02 25.64
C ILE A 374 9.95 -5.06 24.98
N ILE A 375 8.68 -5.48 24.85
CA ILE A 375 7.62 -4.63 24.28
C ILE A 375 7.46 -3.37 25.13
N LYS A 376 7.34 -3.53 26.45
CA LYS A 376 7.15 -2.43 27.39
C LYS A 376 8.32 -1.46 27.35
N ASP A 377 9.55 -1.96 27.38
CA ASP A 377 10.75 -1.13 27.35
C ASP A 377 10.83 -0.26 26.08
N ILE A 378 10.83 -0.91 24.92
CA ILE A 378 11.04 -0.21 23.64
C ILE A 378 9.86 0.71 23.33
N ALA A 379 8.62 0.23 23.49
CA ALA A 379 7.46 1.04 23.15
C ALA A 379 7.32 2.24 24.09
N THR A 380 7.64 2.09 25.39
CA THR A 380 7.62 3.22 26.33
C THR A 380 8.66 4.26 25.96
N GLU A 381 9.91 3.85 25.73
CA GLU A 381 11.01 4.74 25.35
C GLU A 381 10.67 5.55 24.09
N VAL A 382 10.26 4.87 23.02
CA VAL A 382 9.99 5.52 21.73
C VAL A 382 8.72 6.38 21.79
N THR A 383 7.74 5.98 22.60
CA THR A 383 6.54 6.81 22.83
C THR A 383 6.90 8.11 23.54
N ILE A 384 7.66 8.03 24.64
CA ILE A 384 8.11 9.22 25.38
C ILE A 384 8.92 10.12 24.46
N TYR A 385 9.87 9.58 23.70
CA TYR A 385 10.66 10.34 22.73
C TYR A 385 9.78 11.12 21.74
N GLY A 386 8.81 10.46 21.12
CA GLY A 386 7.92 11.07 20.13
C GLY A 386 7.04 12.17 20.74
N LEU A 387 6.48 11.92 21.93
CA LEU A 387 5.68 12.91 22.66
C LEU A 387 6.53 14.13 23.07
N GLU A 388 7.73 13.92 23.59
CA GLU A 388 8.67 14.99 23.93
C GLU A 388 9.00 15.87 22.71
N GLN A 389 9.10 15.30 21.50
CA GLN A 389 9.37 16.11 20.31
C GLN A 389 8.20 17.07 20.03
N TYR A 390 6.96 16.62 20.18
CA TYR A 390 5.80 17.50 20.02
C TYR A 390 5.77 18.61 21.08
N GLU A 391 6.20 18.33 22.32
CA GLU A 391 6.25 19.34 23.39
C GLU A 391 7.41 20.33 23.24
N LYS A 392 8.58 19.84 22.79
CA LYS A 392 9.79 20.65 22.57
C LYS A 392 9.65 21.58 21.37
N TYR A 393 8.93 21.15 20.33
CA TYR A 393 8.78 21.89 19.08
C TYR A 393 7.29 22.22 18.83
N PRO A 394 6.77 23.37 19.30
CA PRO A 394 5.40 23.78 19.03
C PRO A 394 5.05 23.80 17.54
N ALA A 395 6.00 24.13 16.65
CA ALA A 395 5.79 24.05 15.20
C ALA A 395 5.50 22.63 14.71
N LEU A 396 6.05 21.61 15.37
CA LEU A 396 5.77 20.20 15.09
C LEU A 396 4.34 19.84 15.52
N MET A 397 3.93 20.27 16.71
CA MET A 397 2.56 20.09 17.21
C MET A 397 1.53 20.83 16.35
N GLU A 398 1.87 22.01 15.84
CA GLU A 398 1.09 22.81 14.89
C GLU A 398 0.98 22.11 13.52
N THR A 399 2.05 21.43 13.07
CA THR A 399 2.06 20.63 11.82
C THR A 399 1.15 19.42 11.93
N HIS A 400 1.26 18.64 13.01
CA HIS A 400 0.35 17.55 13.34
C HIS A 400 -0.70 18.02 14.34
N PHE A 401 -1.53 18.97 13.90
CA PHE A 401 -2.55 19.60 14.75
C PHE A 401 -3.61 18.61 15.24
N GLY A 402 -3.91 17.57 14.45
CA GLY A 402 -4.86 16.53 14.80
C GLY A 402 -4.26 15.53 15.79
N GLY A 403 -5.00 15.23 16.86
CA GLY A 403 -4.58 14.23 17.85
C GLY A 403 -4.30 12.85 17.24
N SER A 404 -5.14 12.42 16.29
CA SER A 404 -4.96 11.14 15.58
C SER A 404 -3.71 11.10 14.71
N GLN A 405 -3.25 12.23 14.16
CA GLN A 405 -2.00 12.28 13.41
C GLN A 405 -0.82 11.96 14.34
N ARG A 406 -0.79 12.61 15.50
CA ARG A 406 0.25 12.38 16.50
C ARG A 406 0.18 10.96 17.07
N ALA A 407 -1.01 10.48 17.39
CA ALA A 407 -1.22 9.12 17.89
C ALA A 407 -0.71 8.08 16.89
N ALA A 408 -1.05 8.23 15.60
CA ALA A 408 -0.60 7.33 14.55
C ALA A 408 0.93 7.34 14.40
N VAL A 409 1.53 8.53 14.35
CA VAL A 409 2.99 8.68 14.14
C VAL A 409 3.80 8.13 15.31
N VAL A 410 3.42 8.45 16.55
CA VAL A 410 4.14 7.97 17.74
C VAL A 410 4.00 6.45 17.88
N ALA A 411 2.78 5.93 17.73
CA ALA A 411 2.54 4.50 17.86
C ALA A 411 3.16 3.69 16.70
N ALA A 412 3.25 4.27 15.49
CA ALA A 412 3.93 3.66 14.36
C ALA A 412 5.41 3.45 14.68
N ALA A 413 6.09 4.49 15.15
CA ALA A 413 7.49 4.42 15.54
C ALA A 413 7.72 3.39 16.66
N ALA A 414 6.87 3.38 17.69
CA ALA A 414 6.95 2.41 18.78
C ALA A 414 6.77 0.96 18.28
N GLY A 415 5.74 0.71 17.45
CA GLY A 415 5.46 -0.61 16.90
C GLY A 415 6.54 -1.11 15.94
N VAL A 416 7.03 -0.24 15.05
CA VAL A 416 8.14 -0.54 14.13
C VAL A 416 9.40 -0.89 14.92
N SER A 417 9.71 -0.15 15.99
CA SER A 417 10.90 -0.39 16.81
C SER A 417 10.82 -1.75 17.53
N VAL A 418 9.67 -2.09 18.11
CA VAL A 418 9.46 -3.41 18.73
C VAL A 418 9.54 -4.53 17.70
N ALA A 419 8.96 -4.33 16.52
CA ALA A 419 9.03 -5.29 15.41
C ALA A 419 10.49 -5.50 14.95
N LEU A 420 11.27 -4.44 14.79
CA LEU A 420 12.69 -4.49 14.42
C LEU A 420 13.51 -5.25 15.46
N ALA A 421 13.29 -5.01 16.75
CA ALA A 421 14.04 -5.70 17.81
C ALA A 421 13.76 -7.20 17.83
N THR A 422 12.49 -7.58 17.68
CA THR A 422 12.01 -8.94 17.93
C THR A 422 11.90 -9.81 16.68
N GLY A 423 11.90 -9.21 15.49
CA GLY A 423 11.57 -9.90 14.24
C GLY A 423 10.14 -10.48 14.24
N HIS A 424 9.22 -9.90 15.02
CA HIS A 424 7.88 -10.46 15.23
C HIS A 424 6.78 -9.39 15.16
N ALA A 425 5.95 -9.46 14.13
CA ALA A 425 4.94 -8.44 13.84
C ALA A 425 3.86 -8.30 14.94
N THR A 426 3.42 -9.42 15.54
CA THR A 426 2.49 -9.37 16.70
C THR A 426 3.10 -8.71 17.94
N ALA A 427 4.42 -8.80 18.15
CA ALA A 427 5.07 -8.06 19.24
C ALA A 427 5.02 -6.56 18.91
N GLY A 428 5.34 -6.21 17.65
CA GLY A 428 5.23 -4.86 17.12
C GLY A 428 3.86 -4.22 17.33
N VAL A 429 2.76 -4.91 17.00
CA VAL A 429 1.41 -4.35 17.19
C VAL A 429 1.05 -4.17 18.67
N ASN A 430 1.61 -4.97 19.58
CA ASN A 430 1.46 -4.71 21.01
C ASN A 430 2.26 -3.49 21.47
N GLY A 431 3.39 -3.20 20.83
CA GLY A 431 4.11 -1.94 21.00
C GLY A 431 3.27 -0.73 20.56
N TRP A 432 2.55 -0.85 19.43
CA TRP A 432 1.56 0.14 19.00
C TRP A 432 0.48 0.35 20.08
N TYR A 433 -0.17 -0.71 20.55
CA TYR A 433 -1.28 -0.58 21.52
C TYR A 433 -0.80 0.01 22.86
N LEU A 434 0.38 -0.37 23.34
CA LEU A 434 0.94 0.25 24.54
C LEU A 434 1.21 1.74 24.32
N SER A 435 1.75 2.13 23.16
CA SER A 435 1.98 3.54 22.81
C SER A 435 0.69 4.36 22.86
N GLN A 436 -0.42 3.82 22.35
CA GLN A 436 -1.73 4.48 22.38
C GLN A 436 -2.20 4.74 23.81
N LEU A 437 -2.03 3.77 24.71
CA LEU A 437 -2.38 3.90 26.13
C LEU A 437 -1.51 4.95 26.83
N LEU A 438 -0.20 4.89 26.64
CA LEU A 438 0.74 5.86 27.24
C LEU A 438 0.47 7.28 26.74
N HIS A 439 0.25 7.47 25.45
CA HIS A 439 -0.09 8.77 24.86
C HIS A 439 -1.35 9.34 25.49
N LYS A 440 -2.41 8.53 25.60
CA LYS A 440 -3.69 8.95 26.18
C LYS A 440 -3.52 9.47 27.60
N GLU A 441 -2.78 8.75 28.44
CA GLU A 441 -2.55 9.14 29.84
C GLU A 441 -1.64 10.36 29.97
N GLU A 442 -0.56 10.44 29.18
CA GLU A 442 0.39 11.57 29.24
C GLU A 442 -0.25 12.88 28.77
N MET A 443 -0.96 12.85 27.65
CA MET A 443 -1.48 14.07 27.00
C MET A 443 -2.90 14.42 27.45
N GLY A 444 -3.57 13.54 28.20
CA GLY A 444 -5.00 13.65 28.55
C GLY A 444 -5.93 13.65 27.32
N ARG A 445 -5.42 13.19 26.17
CA ARG A 445 -6.11 13.14 24.86
C ARG A 445 -5.40 12.16 23.95
N LEU A 446 -6.09 11.72 22.90
CA LEU A 446 -5.52 10.85 21.88
C LEU A 446 -5.95 11.28 20.47
N GLY A 447 -6.95 10.63 19.89
CA GLY A 447 -7.46 10.90 18.54
C GLY A 447 -8.88 11.46 18.50
N PHE A 448 -9.50 11.41 17.31
CA PHE A 448 -10.90 11.77 17.11
C PHE A 448 -11.85 10.79 17.83
N TYR A 449 -13.15 11.11 17.85
CA TYR A 449 -14.18 10.27 18.45
C TYR A 449 -14.23 8.87 17.81
N GLY A 450 -13.90 7.84 18.60
CA GLY A 450 -13.84 6.45 18.14
C GLY A 450 -12.52 6.05 17.49
N TYR A 451 -11.50 6.93 17.46
CA TYR A 451 -10.15 6.59 16.99
C TYR A 451 -9.60 5.34 17.70
N ASP A 452 -9.74 5.27 19.02
CA ASP A 452 -9.21 4.20 19.85
C ASP A 452 -10.10 2.96 19.97
N CYS A 453 -11.14 2.82 19.13
CA CYS A 453 -11.99 1.61 19.14
C CYS A 453 -11.14 0.34 19.00
N GLN A 454 -10.25 0.32 18.01
CA GLN A 454 -9.34 -0.80 17.82
C GLN A 454 -8.19 -0.85 18.81
N ASP A 455 -7.78 0.30 19.37
CA ASP A 455 -6.65 0.36 20.29
C ASP A 455 -7.04 -0.16 21.69
N GLN A 456 -8.26 0.14 22.15
CA GLN A 456 -8.81 -0.41 23.40
C GLN A 456 -9.07 -1.92 23.30
N CYS A 457 -9.47 -2.43 22.13
CA CYS A 457 -9.59 -3.87 21.88
C CYS A 457 -8.25 -4.55 21.58
N GLY A 458 -7.24 -3.77 21.21
CA GLY A 458 -6.02 -4.26 20.58
C GLY A 458 -5.20 -5.17 21.48
N SER A 459 -4.95 -4.72 22.71
CA SER A 459 -4.17 -5.46 23.72
C SER A 459 -4.76 -6.83 24.04
N THR A 460 -6.09 -6.97 24.08
CA THR A 460 -6.75 -8.26 24.35
C THR A 460 -6.81 -9.16 23.13
N ASN A 461 -6.91 -8.58 21.93
CA ASN A 461 -7.11 -9.33 20.70
C ASN A 461 -5.81 -9.67 19.96
N SER A 462 -4.67 -9.10 20.36
CA SER A 462 -3.37 -9.35 19.71
C SER A 462 -2.91 -10.81 19.81
N PHE A 463 -3.22 -11.47 20.93
CA PHE A 463 -2.94 -12.89 21.18
C PHE A 463 -4.19 -13.76 21.37
N SER A 464 -5.37 -13.21 21.08
CA SER A 464 -6.60 -14.02 21.08
C SER A 464 -6.50 -15.11 20.01
N TRP A 465 -7.20 -16.22 20.23
CA TRP A 465 -7.35 -17.33 19.29
C TRP A 465 -8.83 -17.62 19.04
N ARG A 466 -9.72 -16.73 19.50
CA ARG A 466 -11.16 -16.83 19.26
C ARG A 466 -11.50 -16.47 17.81
N SER A 467 -12.68 -16.93 17.38
CA SER A 467 -13.16 -16.93 15.99
C SER A 467 -12.83 -15.65 15.19
N ASP A 468 -13.25 -14.48 15.67
CA ASP A 468 -13.17 -13.21 14.95
C ASP A 468 -12.22 -12.20 15.62
N GLU A 469 -11.36 -12.68 16.51
CA GLU A 469 -10.34 -11.91 17.23
C GLU A 469 -8.93 -12.41 16.92
N GLY A 470 -8.75 -13.72 16.87
CA GLY A 470 -7.45 -14.34 16.71
C GLY A 470 -7.02 -14.46 15.27
N LEU A 471 -6.03 -13.66 14.88
CA LEU A 471 -5.40 -13.75 13.56
C LEU A 471 -3.96 -13.25 13.62
N VAL A 472 -3.05 -13.98 12.96
CA VAL A 472 -1.67 -13.54 12.75
C VAL A 472 -1.69 -12.17 12.11
N PHE A 473 -0.88 -11.24 12.64
CA PHE A 473 -0.99 -9.82 12.30
C PHE A 473 -0.90 -9.54 10.80
N ASN A 474 0.00 -10.23 10.10
CA ASN A 474 0.19 -10.16 8.65
C ASN A 474 -1.07 -10.50 7.82
N LEU A 475 -1.95 -11.36 8.34
CA LEU A 475 -3.18 -11.79 7.68
C LEU A 475 -4.39 -10.92 8.03
N ARG A 476 -4.24 -9.99 8.99
CA ARG A 476 -5.28 -9.00 9.27
C ARG A 476 -5.37 -8.02 8.09
N GLY A 477 -6.41 -7.21 8.11
CA GLY A 477 -6.72 -6.21 7.09
C GLY A 477 -7.84 -5.32 7.57
N VAL A 478 -8.28 -4.38 6.75
CA VAL A 478 -9.45 -3.53 7.06
C VAL A 478 -10.78 -4.32 7.09
N ASN A 479 -10.76 -5.64 6.85
CA ASN A 479 -11.91 -6.51 7.12
C ASN A 479 -11.85 -7.22 8.49
N TYR A 480 -10.70 -7.19 9.18
CA TYR A 480 -10.60 -7.65 10.57
C TYR A 480 -11.50 -6.77 11.44
N PRO A 481 -12.38 -7.34 12.30
CA PRO A 481 -13.52 -6.59 12.86
C PRO A 481 -13.19 -5.25 13.51
N ASN A 482 -12.12 -5.19 14.33
CA ASN A 482 -11.74 -3.96 14.99
C ASN A 482 -11.18 -2.91 14.02
N TYR A 483 -10.57 -3.32 12.90
CA TYR A 483 -9.84 -2.43 11.99
C TYR A 483 -10.71 -1.86 10.88
N ALA A 484 -12.02 -2.09 10.91
CA ALA A 484 -12.87 -1.92 9.73
C ALA A 484 -13.44 -0.53 9.51
N MET A 485 -13.08 0.46 10.35
CA MET A 485 -13.79 1.74 10.38
C MET A 485 -12.91 2.99 10.49
N ASN A 486 -11.72 2.88 11.09
CA ASN A 486 -10.98 4.06 11.55
C ASN A 486 -9.69 4.26 10.75
N VAL A 487 -9.40 5.53 10.45
CA VAL A 487 -8.14 5.99 9.83
C VAL A 487 -7.02 6.15 10.84
N GLY A 488 -5.78 6.14 10.33
CA GLY A 488 -4.58 6.44 11.12
C GLY A 488 -4.08 5.23 11.92
N HIS A 489 -4.27 4.03 11.37
CA HIS A 489 -3.82 2.77 11.97
C HIS A 489 -3.18 1.84 10.92
N GLN A 490 -3.89 1.56 9.83
CA GLN A 490 -3.52 0.54 8.84
C GLN A 490 -2.31 0.95 8.02
N SER A 491 -2.09 2.26 7.86
CA SER A 491 -0.82 2.83 7.40
C SER A 491 0.36 2.26 8.20
N ALA A 492 0.35 2.48 9.50
CA ALA A 492 1.39 2.00 10.40
C ALA A 492 1.45 0.48 10.49
N TYR A 493 0.32 -0.22 10.47
CA TYR A 493 0.28 -1.67 10.59
C TYR A 493 1.04 -2.38 9.46
N GLY A 494 0.93 -1.89 8.22
CA GLY A 494 1.76 -2.39 7.11
C GLY A 494 3.27 -2.22 7.40
N GLY A 495 3.66 -1.06 7.92
CA GLY A 495 5.04 -0.79 8.34
C GLY A 495 5.54 -1.69 9.46
N ILE A 496 4.73 -1.95 10.48
CA ILE A 496 5.07 -2.84 11.60
C ILE A 496 5.33 -4.27 11.11
N ILE A 497 4.53 -4.76 10.16
CA ILE A 497 4.75 -6.05 9.52
C ILE A 497 6.07 -6.03 8.75
N SER A 498 6.24 -5.04 7.87
CA SER A 498 7.45 -4.90 7.06
C SER A 498 8.72 -4.83 7.93
N ALA A 499 8.69 -4.08 9.02
CA ALA A 499 9.78 -3.94 9.98
C ALA A 499 10.20 -5.27 10.62
N ALA A 500 9.25 -6.13 10.98
CA ALA A 500 9.55 -7.45 11.55
C ALA A 500 10.31 -8.35 10.57
N HIS A 501 9.87 -8.37 9.31
CA HIS A 501 10.46 -9.17 8.24
C HIS A 501 11.78 -8.58 7.74
N GLY A 502 11.85 -7.27 7.56
CA GLY A 502 13.08 -6.56 7.20
C GLY A 502 14.17 -6.73 8.27
N GLY A 503 13.81 -6.68 9.54
CA GLY A 503 14.75 -6.95 10.64
C GLY A 503 15.34 -8.37 10.61
N ARG A 504 14.65 -9.34 9.98
CA ARG A 504 15.10 -10.72 9.78
C ARG A 504 15.85 -10.95 8.46
N GLY A 505 15.77 -10.01 7.51
CA GLY A 505 16.24 -10.22 6.14
C GLY A 505 15.33 -11.15 5.33
N ASP A 506 14.04 -11.20 5.65
CA ASP A 506 13.07 -11.99 4.87
C ASP A 506 12.75 -11.26 3.55
N ALA A 507 12.67 -12.00 2.44
CA ALA A 507 12.38 -11.42 1.12
C ALA A 507 10.92 -10.96 0.93
N TRP A 508 9.99 -11.53 1.70
CA TRP A 508 8.57 -11.22 1.72
C TRP A 508 8.02 -11.33 3.15
N THR A 509 6.78 -10.88 3.33
CA THR A 509 6.09 -10.84 4.62
C THR A 509 4.98 -11.89 4.73
N THR A 510 4.22 -12.12 3.65
CA THR A 510 3.10 -13.09 3.67
C THR A 510 3.06 -13.97 2.44
N ASN A 511 3.19 -13.39 1.24
CA ASN A 511 3.00 -14.11 -0.01
C ASN A 511 4.15 -13.81 -1.00
N PRO A 512 5.03 -14.80 -1.28
CA PRO A 512 6.17 -14.63 -2.18
C PRO A 512 5.72 -14.38 -3.63
N LEU A 513 4.54 -14.87 -4.03
CA LEU A 513 4.01 -14.69 -5.37
C LEU A 513 3.63 -13.23 -5.62
N ILE A 514 3.05 -12.56 -4.62
CA ILE A 514 2.74 -11.14 -4.69
C ILE A 514 4.03 -10.30 -4.70
N LYS A 515 5.03 -10.68 -3.89
CA LYS A 515 6.33 -9.99 -3.89
C LYS A 515 6.95 -9.97 -5.29
N VAL A 516 7.01 -11.12 -5.96
CA VAL A 516 7.56 -11.22 -7.32
C VAL A 516 6.65 -10.54 -8.34
N ALA A 517 5.33 -10.67 -8.21
CA ALA A 517 4.39 -10.08 -9.16
C ALA A 517 4.44 -8.54 -9.25
N PHE A 518 4.97 -7.85 -8.24
CA PHE A 518 5.16 -6.39 -8.29
C PHE A 518 6.62 -5.97 -8.56
N ALA A 519 7.55 -6.93 -8.70
CA ALA A 519 8.93 -6.68 -9.12
C ALA A 519 9.04 -6.51 -10.64
N ASP A 520 8.25 -5.58 -11.19
CA ASP A 520 8.07 -5.42 -12.63
C ASP A 520 8.14 -3.95 -13.02
N ARG A 521 9.12 -3.64 -13.88
CA ARG A 521 9.44 -2.25 -14.29
C ARG A 521 8.45 -1.68 -15.32
N ASP A 522 7.57 -2.52 -15.88
CA ASP A 522 6.58 -2.09 -16.87
C ASP A 522 5.27 -1.58 -16.23
N LEU A 523 5.15 -1.71 -14.90
CA LEU A 523 4.11 -1.05 -14.12
C LEU A 523 4.21 0.48 -14.28
N LYS A 524 3.07 1.16 -14.17
CA LYS A 524 3.02 2.62 -14.38
C LYS A 524 3.39 3.37 -13.11
N PHE A 525 3.09 2.80 -11.95
CA PHE A 525 3.57 3.28 -10.67
C PHE A 525 4.87 2.58 -10.27
N ASP A 526 5.86 3.34 -9.78
CA ASP A 526 7.10 2.77 -9.24
C ASP A 526 6.91 2.33 -7.79
N PHE A 527 6.67 1.03 -7.60
CA PHE A 527 6.52 0.44 -6.27
C PHE A 527 7.83 0.38 -5.47
N THR A 528 8.98 0.73 -6.04
CA THR A 528 10.27 0.75 -5.34
C THR A 528 10.49 2.00 -4.50
N HIS A 529 9.84 3.11 -4.88
CA HIS A 529 9.90 4.39 -4.17
C HIS A 529 8.50 5.03 -4.01
N PRO A 530 7.55 4.39 -3.30
CA PRO A 530 6.16 4.87 -3.24
C PRO A 530 5.96 6.32 -2.79
N ARG A 531 6.88 6.90 -2.02
CA ARG A 531 6.83 8.32 -1.63
C ARG A 531 7.19 9.27 -2.77
N LEU A 532 8.15 8.93 -3.62
CA LEU A 532 8.65 9.78 -4.70
C LEU A 532 7.63 9.89 -5.84
#